data_AF-A0A9D9DDB8-F1
#
_entry.id   AF-A0A9D9DDB8-F1
#
_cell.length_a   1.000
_cell.length_b   1.000
_cell.length_c   1.000
_cell.angle_alpha   90.00
_cell.angle_beta   90.00
_cell.angle_gamma   90.00
#
_symmetry.space_group_name_H-M   'P 1'
#
loop_
_entity.id
_entity.type
_entity.pdbx_description
1 polymer ?
#
loop_
_entity_poly.entity_id
_entity_poly.type
_entity_poly.pdbx_seq_one_letter_code
_entity_poly.pdbx_strand_id
1 'polypeptide(L)'
;MKKLLSVLFALFLIACTNPDISGTWTQPVPNMPTMTQGFILNPDGTAKSVNMATLQYETWTLNGNELTMTGRSIGNGQTIEFSETYILEKLSPDTLVLRNGDMELTYTRQ
;
A
#
# COMPACT_ATOMS: atom_id res chain seq x y z
N MET A 1 50.55 34.48 6.74
CA MET A 1 49.43 33.95 7.53
C MET A 1 48.47 33.26 6.58
N LYS A 2 48.36 31.93 6.69
CA LYS A 2 47.57 31.07 5.79
C LYS A 2 46.12 31.12 6.25
N LYS A 3 45.21 31.68 5.43
CA LYS A 3 43.77 31.50 5.62
C LYS A 3 43.30 30.45 4.61
N LEU A 4 43.32 29.19 5.03
CA LEU A 4 42.67 28.11 4.31
C LEU A 4 41.16 28.30 4.49
N LEU A 5 40.48 28.73 3.42
CA LEU A 5 39.03 28.75 3.35
C LEU A 5 38.58 27.32 3.03
N SER A 6 38.29 26.51 4.05
CA SER A 6 37.66 25.20 3.85
C SER A 6 36.21 25.41 3.39
N VAL A 7 35.96 25.23 2.11
CA VAL A 7 34.61 25.12 1.55
C VAL A 7 34.16 23.67 1.78
N LEU A 8 33.30 23.47 2.77
CA LEU A 8 32.66 22.19 3.04
C LEU A 8 31.58 21.95 1.98
N PHE A 9 31.91 21.19 0.94
CA PHE A 9 30.96 20.75 -0.08
C PHE A 9 30.06 19.68 0.55
N ALA A 10 28.87 20.07 1.02
CA ALA A 10 27.86 19.13 1.47
C ALA A 10 27.28 18.40 0.24
N LEU A 11 27.73 17.17 0.01
CA LEU A 11 27.08 16.24 -0.92
C LEU A 11 25.68 15.90 -0.36
N PHE A 12 24.64 16.54 -0.89
CA PHE A 12 23.27 16.03 -0.74
C PHE A 12 23.16 14.77 -1.60
N LEU A 13 23.36 13.61 -0.98
CA LEU A 13 22.97 12.33 -1.56
C LEU A 13 21.45 12.30 -1.61
N ILE A 14 20.88 12.58 -2.77
CA ILE A 14 19.48 12.25 -3.06
C ILE A 14 19.45 10.73 -3.17
N ALA A 15 19.21 10.05 -2.04
CA ALA A 15 18.90 8.64 -2.09
C ALA A 15 17.58 8.50 -2.86
N CYS A 16 17.59 7.78 -3.98
CA CYS A 16 16.37 7.26 -4.58
C CYS A 16 15.76 6.26 -3.59
N THR A 17 15.01 6.77 -2.62
CA THR A 17 14.17 5.94 -1.76
C THR A 17 13.05 5.40 -2.64
N ASN A 18 13.11 4.11 -2.97
CA ASN A 18 11.93 3.43 -3.50
C ASN A 18 10.78 3.69 -2.51
N PRO A 19 9.60 4.13 -2.99
CA PRO A 19 8.49 4.40 -2.10
C PRO A 19 8.12 3.12 -1.35
N ASP A 20 7.93 3.24 -0.03
CA ASP A 20 7.50 2.13 0.81
C ASP A 20 6.01 1.86 0.60
N ILE A 21 5.67 0.62 0.27
CA ILE A 21 4.28 0.20 0.10
C ILE A 21 3.55 0.07 1.44
N SER A 22 4.28 -0.07 2.55
CA SER A 22 3.68 -0.12 3.88
C SER A 22 2.91 1.18 4.19
N GLY A 23 1.77 1.07 4.86
CA GLY A 23 0.90 2.18 5.23
C GLY A 23 -0.58 1.93 4.98
N THR A 24 -1.37 2.97 5.20
CA THR A 24 -2.83 2.95 5.04
C THR A 24 -3.20 3.45 3.65
N TRP A 25 -3.88 2.62 2.88
CA TRP A 25 -4.30 2.89 1.51
C TRP A 25 -5.82 2.82 1.41
N THR A 26 -6.44 3.88 0.91
CA THR A 26 -7.90 3.94 0.81
C THR A 26 -8.37 4.46 -0.53
N GLN A 27 -9.56 4.02 -0.92
CA GLN A 27 -10.30 4.47 -2.09
C GLN A 27 -11.74 4.79 -1.68
N PRO A 28 -12.48 5.60 -2.44
CA PRO A 28 -13.91 5.76 -2.23
C PRO A 28 -14.64 4.43 -2.38
N VAL A 29 -15.71 4.23 -1.60
CA VAL A 29 -16.63 3.12 -1.83
C VAL A 29 -17.37 3.36 -3.15
N PRO A 30 -17.48 2.36 -4.05
CA PRO A 30 -18.21 2.51 -5.30
C PRO A 30 -19.61 3.09 -5.08
N ASN A 31 -19.95 4.16 -5.79
CA ASN A 31 -21.21 4.89 -5.69
C ASN A 31 -21.46 5.62 -4.33
N MET A 32 -20.50 5.65 -3.42
CA MET A 32 -20.60 6.34 -2.12
C MET A 32 -19.31 7.15 -1.83
N PRO A 33 -19.09 8.28 -2.53
CA PRO A 33 -17.80 8.98 -2.52
C PRO A 33 -17.42 9.60 -1.17
N THR A 34 -18.37 9.77 -0.25
CA THR A 34 -18.12 10.26 1.11
C THR A 34 -17.64 9.18 2.07
N MET A 35 -17.68 7.91 1.66
CA MET A 35 -17.18 6.77 2.41
C MET A 35 -15.92 6.23 1.73
N THR A 36 -14.93 5.86 2.53
CA THR A 36 -13.71 5.23 2.03
C THR A 36 -13.57 3.81 2.56
N GLN A 37 -12.90 2.97 1.80
CA GLN A 37 -12.52 1.61 2.17
C GLN A 37 -11.08 1.36 1.73
N GLY A 38 -10.46 0.31 2.26
CA GLY A 38 -9.12 -0.10 1.82
C GLY A 38 -8.43 -0.99 2.83
N PHE A 39 -7.13 -0.82 2.98
CA PHE A 39 -6.31 -1.68 3.82
C PHE A 39 -5.10 -0.96 4.42
N ILE A 40 -4.57 -1.55 5.49
CA ILE A 40 -3.30 -1.20 6.10
C ILE A 40 -2.32 -2.33 5.76
N LEU A 41 -1.16 -1.98 5.22
CA LEU A 41 -0.03 -2.90 5.02
C LEU A 41 1.04 -2.57 6.05
N ASN A 42 1.21 -3.40 7.08
CA ASN A 42 2.21 -3.15 8.12
C ASN A 42 3.60 -3.66 7.66
N PRO A 43 4.70 -3.03 8.11
CA PRO A 43 6.06 -3.44 7.75
C PRO A 43 6.42 -4.90 8.11
N ASP A 44 5.69 -5.52 9.03
CA ASP A 44 5.90 -6.90 9.47
C ASP A 44 5.18 -7.95 8.60
N GLY A 45 4.54 -7.52 7.50
CA GLY A 45 3.77 -8.40 6.61
C GLY A 45 2.34 -8.66 7.08
N THR A 46 1.89 -8.08 8.19
CA THR A 46 0.48 -8.13 8.57
C THR A 46 -0.34 -7.08 7.81
N ALA A 47 -1.60 -7.40 7.52
CA ALA A 47 -2.54 -6.50 6.88
C ALA A 47 -3.80 -6.33 7.73
N LYS A 48 -4.54 -5.24 7.52
CA LYS A 48 -5.86 -5.01 8.13
C LYS A 48 -6.79 -4.32 7.16
N SER A 49 -8.08 -4.58 7.27
CA SER A 49 -9.10 -3.86 6.50
C SER A 49 -9.40 -2.49 7.11
N VAL A 50 -9.70 -1.53 6.24
CA VAL A 50 -10.20 -0.20 6.61
C VAL A 50 -11.66 -0.10 6.18
N ASN A 51 -12.56 0.17 7.13
CA ASN A 51 -13.99 0.40 6.91
C ASN A 51 -14.75 -0.73 6.17
N MET A 52 -14.26 -1.97 6.25
CA MET A 52 -14.93 -3.16 5.69
C MET A 52 -15.32 -4.12 6.80
N ALA A 53 -16.59 -4.51 6.83
CA ALA A 53 -17.11 -5.47 7.81
C ALA A 53 -16.93 -6.93 7.37
N THR A 54 -17.04 -7.19 6.06
CA THR A 54 -17.07 -8.54 5.50
C THR A 54 -15.69 -9.05 5.10
N LEU A 55 -14.87 -8.23 4.44
CA LEU A 55 -13.52 -8.58 4.05
C LEU A 55 -12.54 -8.15 5.15
N GLN A 56 -11.87 -9.11 5.79
CA GLN A 56 -10.79 -8.88 6.76
C GLN A 56 -9.45 -9.34 6.18
N TYR A 57 -8.61 -8.40 5.75
CA TYR A 57 -7.22 -8.68 5.39
C TYR A 57 -6.39 -8.99 6.65
N GLU A 58 -5.43 -9.91 6.52
CA GLU A 58 -4.62 -10.43 7.63
C GLU A 58 -3.11 -10.41 7.34
N THR A 59 -2.71 -10.77 6.12
CA THR A 59 -1.29 -10.73 5.73
C THR A 59 -1.10 -10.20 4.31
N TRP A 60 0.12 -9.75 4.03
CA TRP A 60 0.55 -9.38 2.69
C TRP A 60 2.01 -9.74 2.42
N THR A 61 2.33 -9.95 1.16
CA THR A 61 3.69 -10.11 0.65
C THR A 61 3.83 -9.40 -0.70
N LEU A 62 5.01 -8.86 -0.97
CA LEU A 62 5.33 -8.25 -2.26
C LEU A 62 6.53 -8.98 -2.88
N ASN A 63 6.29 -9.66 -4.00
CA ASN A 63 7.31 -10.38 -4.76
C ASN A 63 7.50 -9.69 -6.11
N GLY A 64 8.56 -8.90 -6.26
CA GLY A 64 8.72 -8.04 -7.44
C GLY A 64 7.59 -7.01 -7.51
N ASN A 65 6.71 -7.13 -8.50
CA ASN A 65 5.50 -6.31 -8.63
C ASN A 65 4.21 -7.08 -8.31
N GLU A 66 4.27 -8.26 -7.72
CA GLU A 66 3.09 -9.03 -7.33
C GLU A 66 2.80 -8.84 -5.83
N LEU A 67 1.73 -8.11 -5.52
CA LEU A 67 1.21 -7.96 -4.16
C LEU A 67 0.21 -9.09 -3.89
N THR A 68 0.54 -10.01 -3.00
CA THR A 68 -0.40 -11.05 -2.55
C THR A 68 -0.91 -10.70 -1.16
N MET A 69 -2.24 -10.65 -1.00
CA MET A 69 -2.91 -10.39 0.26
C MET A 69 -3.81 -11.56 0.63
N THR A 70 -3.80 -11.95 1.90
CA THR A 70 -4.68 -13.01 2.43
C THR A 70 -5.60 -12.46 3.50
N GLY A 71 -6.67 -13.20 3.76
CA GLY A 71 -7.61 -12.84 4.80
C GLY A 71 -8.83 -13.73 4.83
N ARG A 72 -9.90 -13.21 5.43
CA ARG A 72 -11.17 -13.91 5.59
C ARG A 72 -12.34 -13.05 5.12
N SER A 73 -13.23 -13.67 4.35
CA SER A 73 -14.56 -13.16 4.04
C SER A 73 -15.55 -13.68 5.07
N ILE A 74 -16.24 -12.78 5.76
CA ILE A 74 -17.16 -13.06 6.86
C ILE A 74 -18.53 -12.52 6.49
N GLY A 75 -19.52 -13.39 6.44
CA GLY A 75 -20.89 -13.03 6.06
C GLY A 75 -21.78 -14.26 5.99
N ASN A 76 -23.10 -14.06 6.09
CA ASN A 76 -24.10 -15.14 6.00
C ASN A 76 -23.83 -16.32 6.96
N GLY A 77 -23.27 -16.05 8.14
CA GLY A 77 -22.91 -17.08 9.13
C GLY A 77 -21.70 -17.94 8.74
N GLN A 78 -20.95 -17.54 7.72
CA GLN A 78 -19.78 -18.25 7.21
C GLN A 78 -18.52 -17.40 7.35
N THR A 79 -17.38 -18.09 7.37
CA THR A 79 -16.04 -17.50 7.30
C THR A 79 -15.26 -18.31 6.28
N ILE A 80 -14.79 -17.64 5.23
CA ILE A 80 -14.10 -18.25 4.09
C ILE A 80 -12.73 -17.57 3.96
N GLU A 81 -11.66 -18.35 3.99
CA GLU A 81 -10.32 -17.83 3.72
C GLU A 81 -10.15 -17.47 2.25
N PHE A 82 -9.41 -16.40 1.97
CA PHE A 82 -9.08 -15.98 0.61
C PHE A 82 -7.61 -15.61 0.48
N SER A 83 -7.13 -15.67 -0.76
CA SER A 83 -5.85 -15.14 -1.21
C SER A 83 -6.05 -14.43 -2.55
N GLU A 84 -5.65 -13.17 -2.63
CA GLU A 84 -5.73 -12.35 -3.84
C GLU A 84 -4.34 -11.87 -4.23
N THR A 85 -4.01 -11.93 -5.51
CA THR A 85 -2.75 -11.42 -6.04
C THR A 85 -3.04 -10.30 -7.04
N TYR A 86 -2.38 -9.17 -6.84
CA TYR A 86 -2.49 -7.96 -7.64
C TYR A 86 -1.15 -7.63 -8.30
N ILE A 87 -1.21 -7.09 -9.50
CA ILE A 87 -0.04 -6.46 -10.14
C ILE A 87 0.08 -5.01 -9.64
N LEU A 88 1.23 -4.68 -9.06
CA LEU A 88 1.63 -3.33 -8.68
C LEU A 88 2.03 -2.55 -9.93
N GLU A 89 1.14 -1.68 -10.40
CA GLU A 89 1.38 -0.87 -11.60
C GLU A 89 2.07 0.45 -11.28
N LYS A 90 1.73 1.04 -10.13
CA LYS A 90 2.31 2.30 -9.68
C LYS A 90 2.39 2.35 -8.17
N LEU A 91 3.52 2.84 -7.68
CA LEU A 91 3.72 3.20 -6.28
C LEU A 91 4.41 4.57 -6.22
N SER A 92 3.78 5.52 -5.55
CA SER A 92 4.33 6.84 -5.20
C SER A 92 4.13 7.10 -3.70
N PRO A 93 4.64 8.21 -3.15
CA PRO A 93 4.41 8.56 -1.75
C PRO A 93 2.93 8.63 -1.35
N ASP A 94 2.02 8.88 -2.29
CA ASP A 94 0.60 9.13 -2.03
C ASP A 94 -0.36 8.27 -2.87
N THR A 95 0.12 7.59 -3.91
CA THR A 95 -0.71 6.83 -4.86
C THR A 95 -0.23 5.39 -4.95
N LEU A 96 -1.17 4.45 -4.86
CA LEU A 96 -0.98 3.04 -5.13
C LEU A 96 -1.98 2.61 -6.21
N VAL A 97 -1.48 2.05 -7.32
CA VAL A 97 -2.32 1.49 -8.39
C VAL A 97 -2.07 -0.01 -8.48
N LEU A 98 -3.13 -0.78 -8.34
CA LEU A 98 -3.15 -2.24 -8.39
C LEU A 98 -4.02 -2.71 -9.55
N ARG A 99 -3.61 -3.77 -10.24
CA ARG A 99 -4.41 -4.45 -11.28
C ARG A 99 -4.75 -5.88 -10.89
N ASN A 100 -6.01 -6.26 -11.08
CA ASN A 100 -6.50 -7.64 -10.98
C ASN A 100 -7.30 -7.97 -12.25
N GLY A 101 -6.69 -8.70 -13.18
CA GLY A 101 -7.25 -8.90 -14.52
C GLY A 101 -7.46 -7.56 -15.24
N ASP A 102 -8.70 -7.30 -15.68
CA ASP A 102 -9.07 -6.04 -16.35
C ASP A 102 -9.40 -4.91 -15.37
N MET A 103 -9.45 -5.19 -14.06
CA MET A 103 -9.81 -4.20 -13.04
C MET A 103 -8.56 -3.46 -12.55
N GLU A 104 -8.59 -2.13 -12.64
CA GLU A 104 -7.61 -1.23 -12.03
C GLU A 104 -8.21 -0.61 -10.76
N LEU A 105 -7.44 -0.63 -9.67
CA LEU A 105 -7.80 -0.09 -8.37
C LEU A 105 -6.77 0.97 -7.98
N THR A 106 -7.24 2.20 -7.79
CA THR A 106 -6.39 3.32 -7.35
C THR A 106 -6.69 3.66 -5.90
N TYR A 107 -5.66 3.67 -5.07
CA TYR A 107 -5.72 4.03 -3.67
C TYR A 107 -4.87 5.27 -3.40
N THR A 108 -5.34 6.07 -2.45
CA THR A 108 -4.62 7.20 -1.88
C THR A 108 -4.14 6.86 -0.48
N ARG A 109 -2.91 7.25 -0.15
CA ARG A 109 -2.37 7.11 1.21
C ARG A 109 -3.14 8.03 2.17
N GLN A 110 -3.46 7.52 3.35
CA GLN A 110 -3.98 8.34 4.47
C GLN A 110 -2.87 8.94 5.32
#